data_AF-A0AAN8WNQ9-F1
#
_entry.id   AF-A0AAN8WNQ9-F1
#
_cell.length_a   1.000
_cell.length_b   1.000
_cell.length_c   1.000
_cell.angle_alpha   90.00
_cell.angle_beta   90.00
_cell.angle_gamma   90.00
#
_symmetry.space_group_name_H-M   'P 1'
#
loop_
_entity.id
_entity.type
_entity.pdbx_description
1 polymer ?
#
loop_
_entity_poly.entity_id
_entity_poly.type
_entity_poly.pdbx_seq_one_letter_code
_entity_poly.pdbx_strand_id
1 'polypeptide(L)'
;MLMLPNSTIALGQDQDSLAGNFDASQSFSGAISDVNMWPRLLTDEEMPNITNCNERIAGDLINWDADTWSIGEDSSEVNMTLHETCDISPLPYFMFPDKLKFTDAAGLCKAFGGELTTPKTAEEQEVVYNMALKNTAYCAKDGGALMWLGITDESNESVWRYYSDDAY
;
A
#
# COMPACT_ATOMS: atom_id res chain seq x y z
N MET A 1 1.90 -4.75 23.08
CA MET A 1 0.86 -5.73 22.70
C MET A 1 0.99 -6.92 23.62
N LEU A 2 -0.09 -7.33 24.31
CA LEU A 2 -0.12 -8.53 25.14
C LEU A 2 -0.85 -9.62 24.37
N MET A 3 -0.20 -10.75 24.11
CA MET A 3 -0.84 -11.91 23.49
C MET A 3 -1.16 -12.94 24.57
N LEU A 4 -2.44 -13.26 24.73
CA LEU A 4 -2.89 -14.29 25.66
C LEU A 4 -2.91 -15.66 24.96
N PRO A 5 -2.86 -16.77 25.71
CA PRO A 5 -3.07 -18.09 25.13
C PRO A 5 -4.37 -18.15 24.32
N ASN A 6 -4.34 -18.82 23.17
CA ASN A 6 -5.46 -18.94 22.23
C ASN A 6 -5.94 -17.62 21.60
N SER A 7 -5.09 -16.59 21.56
CA SER A 7 -5.37 -15.38 20.77
C SER A 7 -5.31 -15.70 19.27
N THR A 8 -6.11 -14.98 18.48
CA THR A 8 -6.06 -15.03 17.01
C THR A 8 -5.47 -13.74 16.47
N ILE A 9 -4.58 -13.89 15.50
CA ILE A 9 -3.97 -12.77 14.78
C ILE A 9 -4.57 -12.77 13.38
N ALA A 10 -5.10 -11.60 12.99
CA ALA A 10 -5.61 -11.37 11.65
C ALA A 10 -4.76 -10.28 11.00
N LEU A 11 -4.42 -10.48 9.73
CA LEU A 11 -3.75 -9.49 8.89
C LEU A 11 -4.77 -8.98 7.87
N GLY A 12 -4.70 -7.69 7.53
CA GLY A 12 -5.59 -7.09 6.55
C GLY A 12 -6.94 -6.58 7.07
N GLN A 13 -7.30 -6.90 8.32
CA GLN A 13 -8.58 -6.52 8.94
C GLN A 13 -8.39 -6.10 10.41
N ASP A 14 -9.28 -5.25 10.92
CA ASP A 14 -9.30 -4.83 12.33
C ASP A 14 -10.33 -5.65 13.13
N GLN A 15 -9.89 -6.29 14.21
CA GLN A 15 -10.70 -7.23 15.00
C GLN A 15 -11.47 -6.49 16.11
N ASP A 16 -12.78 -6.28 15.93
CA ASP A 16 -13.67 -5.81 17.01
C ASP A 16 -14.15 -6.94 17.95
N SER A 17 -13.93 -8.19 17.54
CA SER A 17 -14.11 -9.39 18.35
C SER A 17 -13.10 -10.46 17.95
N LEU A 18 -12.96 -11.54 18.72
CA LEU A 18 -12.02 -12.61 18.40
C LEU A 18 -12.30 -13.17 17.00
N ALA A 19 -11.38 -12.93 16.06
CA ALA A 19 -11.44 -13.34 14.67
C ALA A 19 -12.73 -12.92 13.90
N GLY A 20 -13.36 -11.81 14.27
CA GLY A 20 -14.60 -11.38 13.60
C GLY A 20 -15.06 -9.96 13.94
N ASN A 21 -16.26 -9.61 13.46
CA ASN A 21 -16.80 -8.24 13.44
C ASN A 21 -15.88 -7.25 12.70
N PHE A 22 -15.35 -7.68 11.56
CA PHE A 22 -14.53 -6.81 10.71
C PHE A 22 -15.37 -5.70 10.07
N ASP A 23 -14.82 -4.49 10.00
CA ASP A 23 -15.37 -3.37 9.24
C ASP A 23 -14.52 -3.14 7.97
N ALA A 24 -15.18 -3.15 6.81
CA ALA A 24 -14.51 -2.93 5.52
C ALA A 24 -13.78 -1.58 5.45
N SER A 25 -14.26 -0.56 6.17
CA SER A 25 -13.61 0.77 6.24
C SER A 25 -12.29 0.76 7.04
N GLN A 26 -12.03 -0.30 7.80
CA GLN A 26 -10.80 -0.50 8.56
C GLN A 26 -9.91 -1.59 7.94
N SER A 27 -10.23 -2.03 6.72
CA SER A 27 -9.47 -3.04 6.01
C SER A 27 -8.20 -2.46 5.39
N PHE A 28 -7.17 -3.28 5.29
CA PHE A 28 -5.99 -2.99 4.47
C PHE A 28 -6.12 -3.73 3.14
N SER A 29 -5.93 -3.00 2.05
CA SER A 29 -5.89 -3.54 0.68
C SER A 29 -4.50 -3.40 0.10
N GLY A 30 -3.82 -4.51 -0.14
CA GLY A 30 -2.45 -4.54 -0.66
C GLY A 30 -1.82 -5.93 -0.57
N ALA A 31 -0.50 -5.98 -0.74
CA ALA A 31 0.27 -7.20 -0.52
C ALA A 31 0.91 -7.19 0.88
N ILE A 32 0.90 -8.34 1.56
CA ILE A 32 1.57 -8.55 2.84
C ILE A 32 2.48 -9.77 2.67
N SER A 33 3.72 -9.65 3.13
CA SER A 33 4.71 -10.73 3.11
C SER A 33 5.67 -10.56 4.29
N ASP A 34 6.39 -11.64 4.63
CA ASP A 34 7.51 -11.65 5.58
C ASP A 34 7.17 -11.16 7.01
N VAL A 35 5.94 -11.43 7.47
CA VAL A 35 5.51 -11.07 8.83
C VAL A 35 6.10 -12.04 9.85
N ASN A 36 7.04 -11.55 10.64
CA ASN A 36 7.69 -12.30 11.71
C ASN A 36 7.55 -11.58 13.06
N MET A 37 7.43 -12.34 14.14
CA MET A 37 7.32 -11.81 15.50
C MET A 37 8.20 -12.57 16.49
N TRP A 38 8.79 -11.82 17.43
CA TRP A 38 9.69 -12.34 18.48
C TRP A 38 9.21 -11.94 19.88
N PRO A 39 9.45 -12.77 20.92
CA PRO A 39 9.13 -12.45 22.31
C PRO A 39 10.20 -11.55 22.97
N ARG A 40 11.15 -11.05 22.18
CA ARG A 40 12.32 -10.30 22.62
C ARG A 40 12.54 -9.10 21.71
N LEU A 41 13.40 -8.20 22.16
CA LEU A 41 13.92 -7.15 21.31
C LEU A 41 14.91 -7.75 20.29
N LEU A 42 14.83 -7.27 19.06
CA LEU A 42 15.84 -7.52 18.04
C LEU A 42 17.10 -6.71 18.39
N THR A 43 18.27 -7.26 18.06
CA THR A 43 19.54 -6.55 18.25
C THR A 43 19.76 -5.49 17.17
N ASP A 44 20.72 -4.59 17.41
CA ASP A 44 21.13 -3.57 16.43
C ASP A 44 21.73 -4.17 15.14
N GLU A 45 22.09 -5.47 15.16
CA GLU A 45 22.57 -6.21 13.99
C GLU A 45 21.42 -6.89 13.25
N GLU A 46 20.46 -7.48 13.97
CA GLU A 46 19.31 -8.17 13.37
C GLU A 46 18.37 -7.18 12.64
N MET A 47 18.11 -6.03 13.27
CA MET A 47 17.18 -5.03 12.73
C MET A 47 17.53 -4.61 11.29
N PRO A 48 18.74 -4.11 10.99
CA PRO A 48 19.09 -3.72 9.63
C PRO A 48 19.16 -4.91 8.66
N ASN A 49 19.46 -6.13 9.13
CA ASN A 49 19.49 -7.31 8.26
C ASN A 49 18.09 -7.69 7.76
N ILE A 50 17.09 -7.62 8.63
CA ILE A 50 15.69 -7.90 8.29
C ILE A 50 15.12 -6.76 7.42
N THR A 51 15.35 -5.49 7.77
CA THR A 51 14.71 -4.36 7.06
C THR A 51 15.33 -4.03 5.70
N ASN A 52 16.62 -4.35 5.50
CA ASN A 52 17.31 -4.11 4.23
C ASN A 52 17.32 -5.36 3.33
N CYS A 53 16.50 -6.36 3.65
CA CYS A 53 16.36 -7.57 2.84
C CYS A 53 17.66 -8.35 2.63
N ASN A 54 18.55 -8.29 3.62
CA ASN A 54 19.77 -9.09 3.61
C ASN A 54 19.48 -10.54 4.02
N GLU A 55 18.59 -10.72 5.00
CA GLU A 55 18.27 -12.01 5.59
C GLU A 55 16.80 -12.11 5.99
N ARG A 56 16.21 -13.31 5.82
CA ARG A 56 14.93 -13.66 6.46
C ARG A 56 15.24 -14.33 7.79
N ILE A 57 15.08 -13.58 8.87
CA ILE A 57 15.22 -14.11 10.22
C ILE A 57 13.84 -14.62 10.65
N ALA A 58 13.77 -15.89 11.02
CA ALA A 58 12.54 -16.52 11.50
C ALA A 58 12.11 -15.95 12.86
N GLY A 59 10.83 -15.62 12.99
CA GLY A 59 10.22 -15.29 14.29
C GLY A 59 10.00 -16.51 15.18
N ASP A 60 10.11 -16.30 16.50
CA ASP A 60 9.85 -17.34 17.50
C ASP A 60 8.38 -17.39 17.94
N LEU A 61 7.62 -16.28 17.78
CA LEU A 61 6.19 -16.19 18.10
C LEU A 61 5.31 -16.32 16.86
N ILE A 62 5.75 -15.72 15.75
CA ILE A 62 5.16 -15.91 14.41
C ILE A 62 6.31 -16.06 13.44
N ASN A 63 6.31 -17.14 12.68
CA ASN A 63 7.23 -17.40 11.59
C ASN A 63 6.45 -17.43 10.27
N TRP A 64 6.70 -16.44 9.40
CA TRP A 64 5.97 -16.31 8.13
C TRP A 64 5.99 -17.59 7.30
N ASP A 65 7.17 -18.23 7.19
CA ASP A 65 7.40 -19.37 6.30
C ASP A 65 6.99 -20.72 6.92
N ALA A 66 6.96 -20.84 8.25
CA ALA A 66 6.73 -22.11 8.94
C ALA A 66 5.34 -22.24 9.58
N ASP A 67 4.70 -21.13 9.96
CA ASP A 67 3.38 -21.15 10.57
C ASP A 67 2.28 -21.34 9.53
N THR A 68 1.11 -21.82 9.98
CA THR A 68 -0.03 -22.07 9.11
C THR A 68 -0.96 -20.84 9.06
N TRP A 69 -1.26 -20.38 7.85
CA TRP A 69 -2.15 -19.24 7.61
C TRP A 69 -3.50 -19.69 7.03
N SER A 70 -4.60 -19.12 7.54
CA SER A 70 -5.92 -19.23 6.92
C SER A 70 -6.15 -18.03 6.01
N ILE A 71 -6.24 -18.26 4.70
CA ILE A 71 -6.44 -17.20 3.69
C ILE A 71 -7.94 -16.91 3.54
N GLY A 72 -8.32 -15.62 3.58
CA GLY A 72 -9.69 -15.15 3.37
C GLY A 72 -10.13 -15.24 1.91
N GLU A 73 -11.44 -15.19 1.64
CA GLU A 73 -12.00 -15.39 0.30
C GLU A 73 -11.49 -14.37 -0.74
N ASP A 74 -11.29 -13.12 -0.34
CA ASP A 74 -10.83 -12.02 -1.20
C ASP A 74 -9.30 -11.90 -1.28
N SER A 75 -8.57 -12.91 -0.82
CA SER A 75 -7.10 -12.93 -0.78
C SER A 75 -6.53 -14.09 -1.58
N SER A 76 -5.38 -13.86 -2.21
CA SER A 76 -4.66 -14.88 -2.97
C SER A 76 -3.21 -14.94 -2.51
N GLU A 77 -2.72 -16.15 -2.26
CA GLU A 77 -1.31 -16.40 -1.97
C GLU A 77 -0.48 -16.44 -3.26
N VAL A 78 0.69 -15.80 -3.24
CA VAL A 78 1.65 -15.80 -4.35
C VAL A 78 3.03 -16.12 -3.78
N ASN A 79 3.73 -17.07 -4.39
CA ASN A 79 5.11 -17.38 -4.03
C ASN A 79 6.07 -16.37 -4.66
N MET A 80 6.83 -15.67 -3.83
CA MET A 80 7.86 -14.70 -4.23
C MET A 80 9.16 -14.94 -3.48
N THR A 81 10.28 -14.76 -4.17
CA THR A 81 11.61 -14.76 -3.55
C THR A 81 11.79 -13.52 -2.65
N LEU A 82 12.77 -13.56 -1.73
CA LEU A 82 13.12 -12.39 -0.93
C LEU A 82 13.48 -11.19 -1.81
N HIS A 83 14.23 -11.44 -2.89
CA HIS A 83 14.58 -10.38 -3.82
C HIS A 83 13.34 -9.80 -4.49
N GLU A 84 12.39 -10.59 -4.98
CA GLU A 84 11.15 -10.05 -5.58
C GLU A 84 10.23 -9.36 -4.56
N THR A 85 10.25 -9.79 -3.30
CA THR A 85 9.48 -9.16 -2.21
C THR A 85 10.04 -7.78 -1.89
N CYS A 86 11.36 -7.63 -1.97
CA CYS A 86 12.12 -6.45 -1.58
C CYS A 86 12.51 -5.53 -2.73
N ASP A 87 12.55 -6.09 -3.94
CA ASP A 87 12.51 -5.39 -5.21
C ASP A 87 11.08 -4.95 -5.48
N ILE A 88 10.49 -4.34 -4.45
CA ILE A 88 9.63 -3.17 -4.62
C ILE A 88 10.58 -2.08 -5.13
N SER A 89 11.12 -2.26 -6.34
CA SER A 89 11.56 -1.14 -7.17
C SER A 89 10.41 -0.16 -7.03
N PRO A 90 10.61 0.97 -6.33
CA PRO A 90 9.48 1.73 -5.85
C PRO A 90 8.69 2.06 -7.09
N LEU A 91 7.51 1.48 -7.24
CA LEU A 91 6.52 2.13 -8.05
C LEU A 91 6.26 3.36 -7.18
N PRO A 92 6.73 4.57 -7.57
CA PRO A 92 6.67 5.75 -6.72
C PRO A 92 5.23 6.26 -6.59
N TYR A 93 4.26 5.39 -6.85
CA TYR A 93 2.87 5.66 -7.08
C TYR A 93 2.05 4.70 -6.24
N PHE A 94 1.15 5.28 -5.47
CA PHE A 94 0.12 4.58 -4.73
C PHE A 94 -1.21 5.23 -5.10
N MET A 95 -2.23 4.43 -5.37
CA MET A 95 -3.57 4.93 -5.73
C MET A 95 -4.55 4.61 -4.62
N PHE A 96 -5.22 5.65 -4.11
CA PHE A 96 -6.37 5.51 -3.23
C PHE A 96 -7.65 5.37 -4.08
N PRO A 97 -8.44 4.30 -3.93
CA PRO A 97 -9.65 4.07 -4.73
C PRO A 97 -10.87 4.92 -4.27
N ASP A 98 -10.72 5.71 -3.20
CA ASP A 98 -11.78 6.56 -2.69
C ASP A 98 -12.10 7.73 -3.64
N LYS A 99 -13.40 7.95 -3.88
CA LYS A 99 -13.88 9.06 -4.72
C LYS A 99 -13.79 10.38 -3.96
N LEU A 100 -12.64 11.03 -4.09
CA LEU A 100 -12.35 12.31 -3.45
C LEU A 100 -12.45 13.49 -4.42
N LYS A 101 -12.69 14.69 -3.87
CA LYS A 101 -12.45 15.93 -4.61
C LYS A 101 -10.95 16.11 -4.80
N PHE A 102 -10.55 16.86 -5.82
CA PHE A 102 -9.15 17.12 -6.13
C PHE A 102 -8.35 17.63 -4.92
N THR A 103 -8.86 18.61 -4.18
CA THR A 103 -8.20 19.18 -2.99
C THR A 103 -8.01 18.15 -1.87
N ASP A 104 -8.99 17.28 -1.67
CA ASP A 104 -8.97 16.25 -0.63
C ASP A 104 -7.98 15.14 -1.00
N ALA A 105 -7.96 14.74 -2.28
CA ALA A 105 -6.98 13.80 -2.82
C ALA A 105 -5.55 14.35 -2.71
N ALA A 106 -5.34 15.62 -3.05
CA ALA A 106 -4.06 16.29 -2.89
C ALA A 106 -3.60 16.34 -1.42
N GLY A 107 -4.52 16.65 -0.50
CA GLY A 107 -4.27 16.63 0.93
C GLY A 107 -3.89 15.24 1.44
N LEU A 108 -4.58 14.20 0.96
CA LEU A 108 -4.31 12.81 1.33
C LEU A 108 -2.91 12.37 0.87
N CYS A 109 -2.54 12.60 -0.39
CA CYS A 109 -1.20 12.29 -0.87
C CYS A 109 -0.11 13.00 -0.04
N LYS A 110 -0.32 14.28 0.29
CA LYS A 110 0.59 15.04 1.17
C LYS A 110 0.67 14.48 2.59
N ALA A 111 -0.44 14.00 3.16
CA ALA A 111 -0.46 13.40 4.49
C ALA A 111 0.37 12.11 4.58
N PHE A 112 0.50 11.37 3.46
CA PHE A 112 1.37 10.19 3.33
C PHE A 112 2.81 10.53 2.91
N GLY A 113 3.19 11.81 2.90
CA GLY A 113 4.54 12.25 2.53
C GLY A 113 4.82 12.26 1.03
N GLY A 114 3.78 12.11 0.19
CA GLY A 114 3.86 12.19 -1.26
C GLY A 114 3.13 13.42 -1.83
N GLU A 115 2.82 13.35 -3.12
CA GLU A 115 2.05 14.36 -3.84
C GLU A 115 1.18 13.71 -4.92
N LEU A 116 0.24 14.45 -5.51
CA LEU A 116 -0.49 13.93 -6.67
C LEU A 116 0.49 13.68 -7.81
N THR A 117 0.46 12.46 -8.34
CA THR A 117 1.39 12.04 -9.39
C THR A 117 1.26 12.89 -10.64
N THR A 118 2.40 13.26 -11.20
CA THR A 118 2.49 14.00 -12.45
C THR A 118 3.55 13.33 -13.34
N PRO A 119 3.14 12.40 -14.21
CA PRO A 119 4.07 11.72 -15.11
C PRO A 119 4.79 12.72 -16.01
N LYS A 120 6.12 12.71 -15.99
CA LYS A 120 7.00 13.57 -16.81
C LYS A 120 7.62 12.80 -17.98
N THR A 121 7.62 11.47 -17.92
CA THR A 121 8.13 10.59 -18.97
C THR A 121 7.05 9.64 -19.48
N ALA A 122 7.23 9.11 -20.69
CA ALA A 122 6.31 8.13 -21.26
C ALA A 122 6.23 6.83 -20.42
N GLU A 123 7.34 6.45 -19.80
CA GLU A 123 7.43 5.28 -18.91
C GLU A 123 6.60 5.48 -17.64
N GLU A 124 6.74 6.63 -16.97
CA GLU A 124 5.92 6.99 -15.81
C GLU A 124 4.43 7.05 -16.18
N GLN A 125 4.11 7.58 -17.36
CA GLN A 125 2.74 7.67 -17.84
C GLN A 125 2.13 6.27 -18.03
N GLU A 126 2.88 5.32 -18.57
CA GLU A 126 2.42 3.94 -18.74
C GLU A 126 2.15 3.26 -17.39
N VAL A 127 3.03 3.46 -16.40
CA VAL A 127 2.84 2.93 -15.04
C VAL A 127 1.55 3.48 -14.41
N VAL A 128 1.37 4.79 -14.43
CA VAL A 128 0.21 5.48 -13.85
C VAL A 128 -1.09 5.11 -14.58
N TYR A 129 -1.05 4.99 -15.91
CA TYR A 129 -2.18 4.55 -16.72
C TYR A 129 -2.60 3.11 -16.40
N ASN A 130 -1.64 2.18 -16.33
CA ASN A 130 -1.91 0.79 -15.98
C ASN A 130 -2.47 0.65 -14.56
N MET A 131 -2.03 1.50 -13.62
CA MET A 131 -2.59 1.56 -12.27
C MET A 131 -4.05 2.02 -12.26
N ALA A 132 -4.39 3.03 -13.07
CA ALA A 132 -5.77 3.49 -13.21
C ALA A 132 -6.67 2.41 -13.81
N LEU A 133 -6.20 1.70 -14.85
CA LEU A 133 -6.96 0.63 -15.48
C LEU A 133 -7.29 -0.52 -14.51
N LYS A 134 -6.33 -0.90 -13.66
CA LYS A 134 -6.54 -1.94 -12.62
C LYS A 134 -7.61 -1.56 -11.61
N ASN A 135 -7.86 -0.26 -11.40
CA ASN A 135 -8.81 0.26 -10.43
C ASN A 135 -10.15 0.71 -11.03
N THR A 136 -10.42 0.37 -12.30
CA THR A 136 -11.67 0.73 -13.01
C THR A 136 -12.93 0.19 -12.34
N ALA A 137 -12.83 -0.87 -11.53
CA ALA A 137 -13.96 -1.35 -10.73
C ALA A 137 -14.49 -0.30 -9.73
N TYR A 138 -13.61 0.57 -9.23
CA TYR A 138 -13.93 1.57 -8.21
C TYR A 138 -13.97 2.99 -8.79
N CYS A 139 -12.97 3.31 -9.62
CA CYS A 139 -12.72 4.63 -10.18
C CYS A 139 -12.87 4.61 -11.71
N ALA A 140 -14.09 4.49 -12.21
CA ALA A 140 -14.38 4.63 -13.64
C ALA A 140 -15.61 5.49 -13.92
N LYS A 141 -15.62 6.14 -15.08
CA LYS A 141 -16.76 6.84 -15.64
C LYS A 141 -16.72 6.73 -17.17
N ASP A 142 -17.88 6.44 -17.77
CA ASP A 142 -18.05 6.32 -19.23
C ASP A 142 -17.08 5.32 -19.89
N GLY A 143 -16.69 4.27 -19.16
CA GLY A 143 -15.76 3.23 -19.62
C GLY A 143 -14.28 3.58 -19.54
N GLY A 144 -13.93 4.77 -19.03
CA GLY A 144 -12.56 5.19 -18.76
C GLY A 144 -12.19 5.12 -17.27
N ALA A 145 -10.93 4.78 -16.99
CA ALA A 145 -10.37 4.91 -15.64
C ALA A 145 -10.30 6.39 -15.26
N LEU A 146 -10.72 6.71 -14.03
CA LEU A 146 -10.61 8.03 -13.44
C LEU A 146 -9.50 8.06 -12.41
N MET A 147 -8.62 9.04 -12.51
CA MET A 147 -7.69 9.36 -11.44
C MET A 147 -7.34 10.85 -11.45
N TRP A 148 -7.01 11.38 -10.28
CA TRP A 148 -6.44 12.72 -10.19
C TRP A 148 -4.94 12.69 -10.49
N LEU A 149 -4.49 13.61 -11.33
CA LEU A 149 -3.08 13.89 -11.61
C LEU A 149 -2.74 15.27 -11.07
N GLY A 150 -1.48 15.51 -10.71
CA GLY A 150 -0.98 16.78 -10.19
C GLY A 150 -0.79 17.85 -11.26
N ILE A 151 -1.75 18.01 -12.17
CA ILE A 151 -1.70 19.01 -13.26
C ILE A 151 -2.93 19.90 -13.14
N THR A 152 -2.73 21.22 -13.21
CA THR A 152 -3.80 22.23 -13.11
C THR A 152 -3.60 23.33 -14.14
N ASP A 153 -4.69 23.96 -14.56
CA ASP A 153 -4.71 25.20 -15.35
C ASP A 153 -5.54 26.30 -14.67
N GLU A 154 -5.90 26.12 -13.39
CA GLU A 154 -6.76 27.04 -12.62
C GLU A 154 -6.24 28.49 -12.59
N SER A 155 -4.91 28.66 -12.60
CA SER A 155 -4.29 29.99 -12.59
C SER A 155 -4.35 30.70 -13.95
N ASN A 156 -4.36 29.94 -15.05
CA ASN A 156 -4.45 30.47 -16.41
C ASN A 156 -4.96 29.39 -17.37
N GLU A 157 -6.23 29.52 -17.75
CA GLU A 157 -6.93 28.61 -18.65
C GLU A 157 -6.10 28.30 -19.91
N SER A 158 -6.10 27.04 -20.33
CA SER A 158 -5.30 26.53 -21.46
C SER A 158 -3.78 26.56 -21.26
N VAL A 159 -3.29 26.87 -20.05
CA VAL A 159 -1.87 26.76 -19.67
C VAL A 159 -1.73 25.80 -18.50
N TRP A 160 -1.42 24.55 -18.83
CA TRP A 160 -1.21 23.48 -17.85
C TRP A 160 0.11 23.66 -17.09
N ARG A 161 0.04 23.48 -15.78
CA ARG A 161 1.15 23.58 -14.83
C ARG A 161 1.13 22.43 -13.85
N TYR A 162 2.27 22.19 -13.23
CA TYR A 162 2.36 21.22 -12.15
C TYR A 162 1.78 21.82 -10.87
N TYR A 163 0.86 21.08 -10.27
CA TYR A 163 0.21 21.47 -9.03
C TYR A 163 1.21 21.63 -7.87
N SER A 164 2.32 20.90 -7.90
CA SER A 164 3.45 21.06 -6.97
C SER A 164 4.10 22.45 -7.04
N ASP A 165 4.14 23.04 -8.23
CA ASP A 165 4.90 24.26 -8.52
C ASP A 165 4.08 25.52 -8.21
N ASP A 166 2.75 25.43 -8.27
CA ASP A 166 1.81 26.49 -7.91
C ASP A 166 1.43 26.46 -6.41
N ALA A 167 1.86 25.46 -5.64
CA ALA A 167 1.58 25.33 -4.21
C ALA A 167 2.55 26.16 -3.34
N TYR A 168 2.49 27.49 -3.45
CA TYR A 168 3.14 28.45 -2.54
C TYR A 168 2.15 29.50 -2.03
#